data_AF-A0A3N1J3V2-F1
#
_entry.id   AF-A0A3N1J3V2-F1
#
_cell.length_a   1.000
_cell.length_b   1.000
_cell.length_c   1.000
_cell.angle_alpha   90.00
_cell.angle_beta   90.00
_cell.angle_gamma   90.00
#
_symmetry.space_group_name_H-M   'P 1'
#
loop_
_entity.id
_entity.type
_entity.pdbx_description
1 polymer ?
#
loop_
_entity_poly.entity_id
_entity_poly.type
_entity_poly.pdbx_seq_one_letter_code
_entity_poly.pdbx_strand_id
1 'polypeptide(L)'
;MYDLLTLRRDIESLGTKSKENPFVWEEQNGIVNEELTNQFHNGKRRKNHVNDLTEYCWLVYKKALMSTGPMLIGRSGDLWRESVLAQFDLNKDEYLWKTNAPGNILMMDKWATTLNDAWVLGGIHRHADFHLMSLLAPENLWNYQSGYHVVTAREILGLQKFGYQREAIGNKVIFKCQDTSSADNANLWSYSLLMKKEASQRESSINKLIFEPVAGLNQEIQSFDHSRLRRQNHF
;
A
#
# COMPACT_ATOMS: atom_id res chain seq x y z
N MET A 1 -14.74 10.33 -6.11
CA MET A 1 -14.74 8.90 -6.51
C MET A 1 -14.35 8.77 -7.97
N TYR A 2 -13.54 7.75 -8.32
CA TYR A 2 -13.06 7.55 -9.69
C TYR A 2 -14.05 6.85 -10.60
N ASP A 3 -13.93 7.16 -11.88
CA ASP A 3 -14.23 6.25 -12.98
C ASP A 3 -12.93 5.84 -13.71
N LEU A 4 -13.03 4.91 -14.66
CA LEU A 4 -11.88 4.42 -15.42
C LEU A 4 -11.16 5.54 -16.19
N LEU A 5 -11.89 6.53 -16.73
CA LEU A 5 -11.33 7.61 -17.55
C LEU A 5 -10.54 8.61 -16.71
N THR A 6 -11.09 9.00 -15.56
CA THR A 6 -10.45 9.89 -14.59
C THR A 6 -9.22 9.23 -13.97
N LEU A 7 -9.28 7.93 -13.65
CA LEU A 7 -8.13 7.17 -13.18
C LEU A 7 -7.01 7.14 -14.24
N ARG A 8 -7.37 6.85 -15.50
CA ARG A 8 -6.42 6.85 -16.62
C ARG A 8 -5.73 8.21 -16.79
N ARG A 9 -6.50 9.30 -16.76
CA ARG A 9 -5.99 10.67 -16.89
C ARG A 9 -4.98 11.00 -15.80
N ASP A 10 -5.24 10.57 -14.57
CA ASP A 10 -4.29 10.74 -13.47
C ASP A 10 -3.03 9.92 -13.73
N ILE A 11 -3.13 8.64 -14.12
CA ILE A 11 -1.99 7.78 -14.45
C ILE A 11 -1.10 8.38 -15.56
N GLU A 12 -1.72 8.96 -16.60
CA GLU A 12 -1.00 9.68 -17.67
C GLU A 12 -0.30 10.93 -17.09
N SER A 13 -0.97 11.67 -16.22
CA SER A 13 -0.42 12.87 -15.54
C SER A 13 0.76 12.53 -14.61
N LEU A 14 0.83 11.29 -14.11
CA LEU A 14 2.00 10.81 -13.35
C LEU A 14 3.24 10.55 -14.23
N GLY A 15 3.12 10.67 -15.55
CA GLY A 15 4.22 10.50 -16.51
C GLY A 15 4.34 9.10 -17.08
N THR A 16 3.36 8.22 -16.85
CA THR A 16 3.34 6.86 -17.41
C THR A 16 3.23 6.92 -18.93
N LYS A 17 4.12 6.23 -19.65
CA LYS A 17 4.12 6.20 -21.12
C LYS A 17 3.74 4.84 -21.66
N SER A 18 3.08 4.81 -22.82
CA SER A 18 2.57 3.57 -23.42
C SER A 18 3.65 2.53 -23.79
N LYS A 19 4.89 2.98 -24.02
CA LYS A 19 6.03 2.16 -24.43
C LYS A 19 6.98 1.77 -23.28
N GLU A 20 6.78 2.30 -22.09
CA GLU A 20 7.63 2.04 -20.92
C GLU A 20 6.85 1.15 -19.94
N ASN A 21 7.44 0.04 -19.49
CA ASN A 21 6.77 -0.85 -18.54
C ASN A 21 6.79 -0.21 -17.13
N PRO A 22 5.62 0.14 -16.54
CA PRO A 22 5.57 0.75 -15.21
C PRO A 22 5.61 -0.28 -14.08
N PHE A 23 5.47 -1.58 -14.38
CA PHE A 23 5.50 -2.63 -13.37
C PHE A 23 6.95 -2.87 -12.93
N VAL A 24 7.18 -2.82 -11.61
CA VAL A 24 8.49 -3.09 -10.99
C VAL A 24 8.69 -4.58 -10.71
N TRP A 25 7.60 -5.35 -10.71
CA TRP A 25 7.61 -6.80 -10.60
C TRP A 25 6.40 -7.37 -11.35
N GLU A 26 6.60 -8.50 -12.02
CA GLU A 26 5.57 -9.26 -12.72
C GLU A 26 5.86 -10.74 -12.52
N GLU A 27 4.84 -11.54 -12.21
CA GLU A 27 4.98 -12.99 -12.14
C GLU A 27 5.34 -13.58 -13.52
N GLN A 28 4.69 -13.09 -14.57
CA GLN A 28 4.96 -13.43 -15.96
C GLN A 28 5.29 -12.17 -16.77
N ASN A 29 6.57 -12.02 -17.12
CA ASN A 29 7.08 -10.80 -17.76
C ASN A 29 6.39 -10.53 -19.11
N GLY A 30 5.74 -9.37 -19.22
CA GLY A 30 5.09 -8.89 -20.42
C GLY A 30 3.79 -9.60 -20.81
N ILE A 31 3.34 -10.58 -20.02
CA ILE A 31 2.05 -11.27 -20.23
C ILE A 31 0.97 -10.50 -19.47
N VAL A 32 -0.18 -10.29 -20.11
CA VAL A 32 -1.36 -9.65 -19.49
C VAL A 32 -2.28 -10.76 -19.02
N ASN A 33 -2.87 -10.60 -17.83
CA ASN A 33 -3.81 -11.59 -17.28
C ASN A 33 -4.93 -11.95 -18.28
N GLU A 34 -5.30 -13.22 -18.33
CA GLU A 34 -6.30 -13.73 -19.27
C GLU A 34 -7.67 -13.07 -19.09
N GLU A 35 -8.07 -12.75 -17.85
CA GLU A 35 -9.33 -12.06 -17.54
C GLU A 35 -9.42 -10.69 -18.23
N LEU A 36 -8.30 -9.97 -18.37
CA LEU A 36 -8.25 -8.74 -19.16
C LEU A 36 -8.24 -9.02 -20.65
N THR A 37 -7.44 -9.99 -21.09
CA THR A 37 -7.30 -10.32 -22.52
C THR A 37 -8.63 -10.75 -23.13
N ASN A 38 -9.44 -11.49 -22.36
CA ASN A 38 -10.76 -12.00 -22.76
C ASN A 38 -11.81 -10.90 -22.96
N GLN A 39 -11.57 -9.68 -22.47
CA GLN A 39 -12.47 -8.53 -22.69
C GLN A 39 -12.32 -7.92 -24.10
N PHE A 40 -11.30 -8.30 -24.86
CA PHE A 40 -11.02 -7.76 -26.20
C PHE A 40 -11.45 -8.76 -27.29
N HIS A 41 -12.05 -8.24 -28.37
CA HIS A 41 -12.48 -9.05 -29.50
C HIS A 41 -11.29 -9.84 -30.09
N ASN A 42 -11.45 -11.17 -30.20
CA ASN A 42 -10.42 -12.13 -30.63
C ASN A 42 -9.14 -12.17 -29.77
N GLY A 43 -9.18 -11.67 -28.52
CA GLY A 43 -8.01 -11.62 -27.62
C GLY A 43 -6.85 -10.75 -28.13
N LYS A 44 -7.06 -9.97 -29.21
CA LYS A 44 -6.01 -9.18 -29.85
C LYS A 44 -5.96 -7.78 -29.25
N ARG A 45 -5.09 -7.62 -28.25
CA ARG A 45 -4.82 -6.33 -27.61
C ARG A 45 -3.49 -5.76 -28.08
N ARG A 46 -3.47 -4.47 -28.46
CA ARG A 46 -2.20 -3.77 -28.73
C ARG A 46 -1.46 -3.56 -27.41
N LYS A 47 -0.16 -3.83 -27.38
CA LYS A 47 0.69 -3.56 -26.20
C LYS A 47 0.67 -2.06 -25.89
N ASN A 48 0.10 -1.70 -24.74
CA ASN A 48 0.02 -0.33 -24.26
C ASN A 48 0.05 -0.33 -22.73
N HIS A 49 1.24 -0.08 -22.18
CA HIS A 49 1.46 -0.19 -20.75
C HIS A 49 0.65 0.80 -19.89
N VAL A 50 0.24 1.94 -20.45
CA VAL A 50 -0.67 2.87 -19.77
C VAL A 50 -2.04 2.22 -19.60
N ASN A 51 -2.55 1.56 -20.64
CA ASN A 51 -3.81 0.83 -20.56
C ASN A 51 -3.67 -0.34 -19.58
N ASP A 52 -2.56 -1.09 -19.62
CA ASP A 52 -2.33 -2.22 -18.70
C ASP A 52 -2.40 -1.74 -17.26
N LEU A 53 -1.62 -0.72 -16.92
CA LEU A 53 -1.59 -0.17 -15.57
C LEU A 53 -2.96 0.38 -15.17
N THR A 54 -3.66 1.05 -16.10
CA THR A 54 -5.01 1.58 -15.84
C THR A 54 -5.98 0.47 -15.45
N GLU A 55 -6.00 -0.65 -16.18
CA GLU A 55 -6.91 -1.76 -15.88
C GLU A 55 -6.58 -2.42 -14.53
N TYR A 56 -5.29 -2.63 -14.24
CA TYR A 56 -4.85 -3.17 -12.96
C TYR A 56 -5.23 -2.22 -11.81
N CYS A 57 -4.93 -0.92 -11.92
CA CYS A 57 -5.29 0.08 -10.94
C CYS A 57 -6.81 0.17 -10.74
N TRP A 58 -7.58 0.09 -11.83
CA TRP A 58 -9.04 0.15 -11.77
C TRP A 58 -9.63 -1.08 -11.08
N LEU A 59 -9.14 -2.27 -11.39
CA LEU A 59 -9.56 -3.50 -10.72
C LEU A 59 -9.37 -3.38 -9.21
N VAL A 60 -8.15 -3.07 -8.76
CA VAL A 60 -7.83 -3.05 -7.33
C VAL A 60 -8.56 -1.92 -6.61
N TYR A 61 -8.71 -0.77 -7.25
CA TYR A 61 -9.52 0.34 -6.75
C TYR A 61 -10.97 -0.09 -6.53
N LYS A 62 -11.60 -0.66 -7.57
CA LYS A 62 -13.00 -1.07 -7.55
C LYS A 62 -13.24 -2.18 -6.53
N LYS A 63 -12.34 -3.18 -6.46
CA LYS A 63 -12.40 -4.26 -5.47
C LYS A 63 -12.31 -3.71 -4.06
N ALA A 64 -11.37 -2.81 -3.79
CA ALA A 64 -11.24 -2.17 -2.49
C ALA A 64 -12.50 -1.35 -2.14
N LEU A 65 -13.01 -0.55 -3.08
CA LEU A 65 -14.20 0.30 -2.91
C LEU A 65 -15.48 -0.51 -2.64
N MET A 66 -15.66 -1.66 -3.29
CA MET A 66 -16.86 -2.49 -3.18
C MET A 66 -16.81 -3.48 -2.01
N SER A 67 -15.67 -3.60 -1.34
CA SER A 67 -15.50 -4.52 -0.23
C SER A 67 -16.15 -4.02 1.06
N THR A 68 -16.46 -4.95 1.96
CA THR A 68 -16.98 -4.63 3.30
C THR A 68 -15.93 -4.98 4.36
N GLY A 69 -16.05 -4.39 5.55
CA GLY A 69 -15.09 -4.63 6.65
C GLY A 69 -13.74 -3.91 6.46
N PRO A 70 -12.73 -4.26 7.28
CA PRO A 70 -11.48 -3.52 7.35
C PRO A 70 -10.53 -3.86 6.18
N MET A 71 -9.79 -2.85 5.71
CA MET A 71 -8.64 -3.03 4.82
C MET A 71 -7.42 -3.45 5.66
N LEU A 72 -6.59 -4.37 5.17
CA LEU A 72 -5.36 -4.77 5.87
C LEU A 72 -4.13 -4.23 5.14
N ILE A 73 -3.33 -3.42 5.83
CA ILE A 73 -2.10 -2.79 5.32
C ILE A 73 -0.87 -3.30 6.06
N GLY A 74 0.29 -3.28 5.41
CA GLY A 74 1.53 -3.84 5.96
C GLY A 74 2.43 -4.52 4.93
N ARG A 75 3.43 -5.25 5.43
CA ARG A 75 4.37 -6.06 4.66
C ARG A 75 3.67 -7.34 4.18
N SER A 76 4.02 -7.78 2.97
CA SER A 76 3.48 -9.02 2.39
C SER A 76 3.70 -10.23 3.31
N GLY A 77 4.84 -10.33 4.00
CA GLY A 77 5.11 -11.40 4.97
C GLY A 77 4.14 -11.48 6.14
N ASP A 78 3.52 -10.35 6.53
CA ASP A 78 2.52 -10.31 7.61
C ASP A 78 1.09 -10.48 7.09
N LEU A 79 0.83 -9.99 5.88
CA LEU A 79 -0.49 -10.01 5.23
C LEU A 79 -0.82 -11.35 4.58
N TRP A 80 0.16 -12.01 3.94
CA TRP A 80 -0.06 -13.23 3.15
C TRP A 80 0.11 -14.52 3.96
N ARG A 81 -0.05 -14.42 5.29
CA ARG A 81 -0.13 -15.59 6.18
C ARG A 81 -1.46 -16.29 5.96
N GLU A 82 -1.47 -17.61 5.93
CA GLU A 82 -2.69 -18.41 5.72
C GLU A 82 -3.81 -18.05 6.70
N SER A 83 -3.46 -17.83 7.97
CA SER A 83 -4.43 -17.41 9.00
C SER A 83 -5.08 -16.04 8.74
N VAL A 84 -4.42 -15.17 7.97
CA VAL A 84 -4.95 -13.86 7.58
C VAL A 84 -5.77 -14.00 6.31
N LEU A 85 -5.24 -14.67 5.28
CA LEU A 85 -5.93 -14.85 4.00
C LEU A 85 -7.23 -15.66 4.15
N ALA A 86 -7.25 -16.68 5.01
CA ALA A 86 -8.44 -17.48 5.29
C ALA A 86 -9.62 -16.68 5.87
N GLN A 87 -9.37 -15.52 6.49
CA GLN A 87 -10.45 -14.63 6.98
C GLN A 87 -11.23 -13.99 5.82
N PHE A 88 -10.68 -14.03 4.62
CA PHE A 88 -11.20 -13.41 3.41
C PHE A 88 -11.49 -14.42 2.30
N ASP A 89 -11.48 -15.73 2.61
CA ASP A 89 -11.64 -16.81 1.62
C ASP A 89 -10.64 -16.70 0.45
N LEU A 90 -9.40 -16.33 0.79
CA LEU A 90 -8.27 -16.20 -0.13
C LEU A 90 -7.21 -17.26 0.17
N ASN A 91 -6.58 -17.75 -0.90
CA ASN A 91 -5.36 -18.56 -0.84
C ASN A 91 -4.14 -17.75 -1.36
N LYS A 92 -2.92 -18.24 -1.11
CA LYS A 92 -1.67 -17.54 -1.48
C LYS A 92 -1.50 -17.27 -2.97
N ASP A 93 -2.19 -18.04 -3.80
CA ASP A 93 -2.14 -17.95 -5.27
C ASP A 93 -3.42 -17.34 -5.86
N GLU A 94 -4.32 -16.82 -5.02
CA GLU A 94 -5.55 -16.17 -5.46
C GLU A 94 -5.38 -14.65 -5.50
N TYR A 95 -5.30 -14.12 -6.72
CA TYR A 95 -5.25 -12.69 -6.97
C TYR A 95 -6.64 -12.05 -7.03
N LEU A 96 -6.70 -10.73 -6.96
CA LEU A 96 -7.95 -9.97 -7.06
C LEU A 96 -8.66 -10.10 -8.42
N TRP A 97 -8.06 -10.80 -9.40
CA TRP A 97 -8.71 -11.25 -10.63
C TRP A 97 -9.89 -12.19 -10.38
N LYS A 98 -9.87 -13.01 -9.32
CA LYS A 98 -10.98 -13.89 -8.95
C LYS A 98 -12.24 -13.04 -8.72
N THR A 99 -13.34 -13.39 -9.40
CA THR A 99 -14.57 -12.59 -9.44
C THR A 99 -15.07 -12.17 -8.06
N ASN A 100 -15.02 -13.09 -7.09
CA ASN A 100 -15.50 -12.87 -5.72
C ASN A 100 -14.38 -12.59 -4.71
N ALA A 101 -13.12 -12.46 -5.14
CA ALA A 101 -12.04 -12.09 -4.22
C ALA A 101 -12.32 -10.71 -3.59
N PRO A 102 -12.28 -10.59 -2.25
CA PRO A 102 -12.45 -9.32 -1.57
C PRO A 102 -11.21 -8.44 -1.73
N GLY A 103 -11.42 -7.15 -1.93
CA GLY A 103 -10.37 -6.15 -2.07
C GLY A 103 -9.78 -5.66 -0.74
N ASN A 104 -10.01 -6.35 0.36
CA ASN A 104 -9.51 -5.98 1.70
C ASN A 104 -8.00 -6.16 1.84
N ILE A 105 -7.39 -7.02 1.01
CA ILE A 105 -5.94 -7.28 0.96
C ILE A 105 -5.50 -7.13 -0.49
N LEU A 106 -4.40 -6.43 -0.73
CA LEU A 106 -3.85 -6.31 -2.07
C LEU A 106 -3.03 -7.54 -2.46
N MET A 107 -3.54 -8.31 -3.42
CA MET A 107 -2.87 -9.45 -4.02
C MET A 107 -3.01 -9.43 -5.54
N MET A 108 -1.90 -9.25 -6.24
CA MET A 108 -1.84 -9.13 -7.69
C MET A 108 -0.61 -9.85 -8.27
N ASP A 109 -0.75 -10.33 -9.50
CA ASP A 109 0.28 -10.94 -10.35
C ASP A 109 1.29 -9.92 -10.90
N LYS A 110 1.00 -8.63 -10.75
CA LYS A 110 1.90 -7.52 -11.10
C LYS A 110 1.92 -6.46 -10.03
N TRP A 111 3.06 -5.79 -9.91
CA TRP A 111 3.26 -4.76 -8.91
C TRP A 111 3.74 -3.45 -9.52
N ALA A 112 3.07 -2.37 -9.13
CA ALA A 112 3.49 -0.99 -9.36
C ALA A 112 3.11 -0.15 -8.11
N THR A 113 3.86 0.90 -7.83
CA THR A 113 3.54 1.81 -6.72
C THR A 113 2.17 2.47 -6.91
N THR A 114 1.85 2.91 -8.13
CA THR A 114 0.55 3.49 -8.48
C THR A 114 -0.61 2.51 -8.28
N LEU A 115 -0.38 1.20 -8.47
CA LEU A 115 -1.38 0.17 -8.24
C LEU A 115 -1.73 0.07 -6.75
N ASN A 116 -0.72 0.10 -5.87
CA ASN A 116 -0.95 0.18 -4.43
C ASN A 116 -1.71 1.45 -4.04
N ASP A 117 -1.28 2.60 -4.56
CA ASP A 117 -1.93 3.88 -4.25
C ASP A 117 -3.41 3.88 -4.69
N ALA A 118 -3.73 3.29 -5.85
CA ALA A 118 -5.10 3.12 -6.33
C ALA A 118 -5.94 2.20 -5.43
N TRP A 119 -5.36 1.08 -4.96
CA TRP A 119 -6.02 0.18 -4.02
C TRP A 119 -6.34 0.88 -2.68
N VAL A 120 -5.38 1.62 -2.11
CA VAL A 120 -5.59 2.41 -0.90
C VAL A 120 -6.70 3.43 -1.11
N LEU A 121 -6.71 4.14 -2.25
CA LEU A 121 -7.75 5.11 -2.58
C LEU A 121 -9.14 4.48 -2.68
N GLY A 122 -9.26 3.22 -3.11
CA GLY A 122 -10.53 2.50 -3.09
C GLY A 122 -11.07 2.32 -1.67
N GLY A 123 -10.20 1.94 -0.73
CA GLY A 123 -10.56 1.86 0.70
C GLY A 123 -10.87 3.24 1.31
N ILE A 124 -10.11 4.26 0.94
CA ILE A 124 -10.31 5.64 1.42
C ILE A 124 -11.69 6.16 1.03
N HIS A 125 -12.09 5.99 -0.23
CA HIS A 125 -13.37 6.49 -0.76
C HIS A 125 -14.61 5.76 -0.22
N ARG A 126 -14.45 4.57 0.38
CA ARG A 126 -15.53 3.91 1.13
C ARG A 126 -15.44 4.12 2.64
N HIS A 127 -14.53 4.99 3.08
CA HIS A 127 -14.27 5.28 4.50
C HIS A 127 -13.94 4.04 5.34
N ALA A 128 -13.20 3.07 4.75
CA ALA A 128 -12.86 1.83 5.43
C ALA A 128 -11.95 2.04 6.63
N ASP A 129 -12.11 1.26 7.70
CA ASP A 129 -11.04 1.13 8.70
C ASP A 129 -9.84 0.41 8.10
N PHE A 130 -8.63 0.92 8.32
CA PHE A 130 -7.39 0.29 7.89
C PHE A 130 -6.64 -0.29 9.08
N HIS A 131 -6.51 -1.61 9.12
CA HIS A 131 -5.79 -2.33 10.16
C HIS A 131 -4.34 -2.52 9.73
N LEU A 132 -3.42 -1.98 10.53
CA LEU A 132 -2.00 -2.18 10.32
C LEU A 132 -1.57 -3.52 10.91
N MET A 133 -1.07 -4.40 10.04
CA MET A 133 -0.67 -5.76 10.39
C MET A 133 0.83 -5.90 10.69
N SER A 134 1.65 -4.94 10.25
CA SER A 134 3.09 -4.92 10.46
C SER A 134 3.50 -3.98 11.59
N LEU A 135 4.58 -4.32 12.29
CA LEU A 135 5.21 -3.41 13.25
C LEU A 135 5.74 -2.16 12.55
N LEU A 136 5.57 -1.00 13.19
CA LEU A 136 6.10 0.31 12.74
C LEU A 136 7.60 0.45 13.01
N ALA A 137 8.36 -0.59 12.69
CA ALA A 137 9.81 -0.59 12.71
C ALA A 137 10.36 0.21 11.51
N PRO A 138 11.48 0.94 11.64
CA PRO A 138 12.03 1.75 10.55
C PRO A 138 12.23 0.98 9.24
N GLU A 139 12.73 -0.25 9.30
CA GLU A 139 12.94 -1.14 8.16
C GLU A 139 11.65 -1.56 7.43
N ASN A 140 10.50 -1.51 8.11
CA ASN A 140 9.19 -1.74 7.48
C ASN A 140 8.63 -0.48 6.79
N LEU A 141 9.27 0.68 6.99
CA LEU A 141 8.80 1.97 6.52
C LEU A 141 9.76 2.60 5.49
N TRP A 142 11.06 2.34 5.60
CA TRP A 142 12.09 2.88 4.72
C TRP A 142 13.09 1.82 4.30
N ASN A 143 13.37 1.76 2.99
CA ASN A 143 14.45 0.95 2.46
C ASN A 143 15.75 1.77 2.50
N TYR A 144 16.59 1.52 3.51
CA TYR A 144 17.86 2.23 3.69
C TYR A 144 18.89 1.92 2.60
N GLN A 145 18.82 0.75 1.96
CA GLN A 145 19.75 0.35 0.91
C GLN A 145 19.47 1.09 -0.41
N SER A 146 18.19 1.22 -0.76
CA SER A 146 17.76 1.78 -2.04
C SER A 146 17.17 3.19 -1.94
N GLY A 147 17.02 3.73 -0.73
CA GLY A 147 16.63 5.12 -0.48
C GLY A 147 15.19 5.45 -0.86
N TYR A 148 14.24 4.54 -0.61
CA TYR A 148 12.83 4.75 -0.93
C TYR A 148 11.88 4.31 0.19
N HIS A 149 10.65 4.84 0.20
CA HIS A 149 9.58 4.40 1.09
C HIS A 149 9.15 2.97 0.79
N VAL A 150 9.16 2.13 1.82
CA VAL A 150 8.44 0.86 1.77
C VAL A 150 6.94 1.14 1.61
N VAL A 151 6.23 0.24 0.92
CA VAL A 151 4.79 0.35 0.64
C VAL A 151 3.98 0.72 1.88
N THR A 152 4.27 0.11 3.03
CA THR A 152 3.61 0.40 4.30
C THR A 152 3.73 1.87 4.73
N ALA A 153 4.87 2.51 4.52
CA ALA A 153 4.98 3.95 4.79
C ALA A 153 4.13 4.77 3.82
N ARG A 154 4.09 4.40 2.53
CA ARG A 154 3.24 5.08 1.54
C ARG A 154 1.77 5.02 1.95
N GLU A 155 1.30 3.83 2.29
CA GLU A 155 -0.07 3.57 2.76
C GLU A 155 -0.43 4.49 3.93
N ILE A 156 0.39 4.49 4.99
CA ILE A 156 0.13 5.30 6.20
C ILE A 156 0.18 6.81 5.90
N LEU A 157 1.18 7.26 5.13
CA LEU A 157 1.29 8.67 4.75
C LEU A 157 0.08 9.12 3.93
N GLY A 158 -0.38 8.28 2.99
CA GLY A 158 -1.59 8.51 2.23
C GLY A 158 -2.82 8.64 3.14
N LEU A 159 -3.01 7.69 4.06
CA LEU A 159 -4.11 7.73 5.03
C LEU A 159 -4.10 9.04 5.84
N GLN A 160 -2.96 9.40 6.44
CA GLN A 160 -2.83 10.65 7.19
C GLN A 160 -3.13 11.90 6.34
N LYS A 161 -2.72 11.90 5.07
CA LYS A 161 -2.99 13.01 4.14
C LYS A 161 -4.48 13.15 3.83
N PHE A 162 -5.21 12.04 3.76
CA PHE A 162 -6.60 11.99 3.32
C PHE A 162 -7.58 11.80 4.48
N GLY A 163 -7.28 12.41 5.63
CA GLY A 163 -8.24 12.56 6.72
C GLY A 163 -8.30 11.40 7.70
N TYR A 164 -7.37 10.44 7.64
CA TYR A 164 -7.34 9.34 8.60
C TYR A 164 -6.45 9.64 9.79
N GLN A 165 -6.90 9.20 10.96
CA GLN A 165 -6.11 9.24 12.19
C GLN A 165 -5.87 7.84 12.73
N ARG A 166 -4.71 7.69 13.35
CA ARG A 166 -4.30 6.45 14.00
C ARG A 166 -4.98 6.33 15.37
N GLU A 167 -5.52 5.16 15.65
CA GLU A 167 -6.05 4.73 16.93
C GLU A 167 -5.34 3.45 17.37
N ALA A 168 -4.90 3.39 18.63
CA ALA A 168 -4.40 2.17 19.24
C ALA A 168 -5.53 1.53 20.05
N ILE A 169 -5.96 0.33 19.66
CA ILE A 169 -7.00 -0.43 20.36
C ILE A 169 -6.39 -1.75 20.82
N GLY A 170 -6.02 -1.81 22.10
CA GLY A 170 -5.25 -2.93 22.65
C GLY A 170 -3.90 -3.05 21.94
N ASN A 171 -3.64 -4.21 21.34
CA ASN A 171 -2.43 -4.48 20.55
C ASN A 171 -2.59 -4.18 19.05
N LYS A 172 -3.72 -3.61 18.62
CA LYS A 172 -3.99 -3.30 17.21
C LYS A 172 -3.78 -1.82 16.95
N VAL A 173 -3.24 -1.52 15.76
CA VAL A 173 -3.18 -0.17 15.22
C VAL A 173 -4.19 -0.08 14.08
N ILE A 174 -5.15 0.82 14.22
CA ILE A 174 -6.23 1.03 13.26
C ILE A 174 -6.19 2.49 12.81
N PHE A 175 -6.34 2.75 11.51
CA PHE A 175 -6.54 4.08 10.99
C PHE A 175 -8.01 4.25 10.63
N LYS A 176 -8.65 5.28 11.20
CA LYS A 176 -10.05 5.60 10.98
C LYS A 176 -10.22 6.94 10.29
N CYS A 177 -11.22 7.05 9.43
CA CYS A 177 -11.55 8.28 8.75
C CYS A 177 -12.15 9.29 9.74
N GLN A 178 -11.49 10.43 9.90
CA GLN A 178 -11.94 11.54 10.75
C GLN A 178 -12.37 12.76 9.92
N ASP A 179 -11.95 12.84 8.66
CA ASP A 179 -12.34 13.87 7.71
C ASP A 179 -12.78 13.22 6.39
N THR A 180 -14.09 12.96 6.28
CA THR A 180 -14.69 12.34 5.09
C THR A 180 -14.57 13.22 3.87
N SER A 181 -14.57 14.56 4.02
CA SER A 181 -14.40 15.48 2.90
C SER A 181 -13.01 15.35 2.28
N SER A 182 -11.97 15.23 3.11
CA SER A 182 -10.61 14.98 2.62
C SER A 182 -10.49 13.61 1.93
N ALA A 183 -11.13 12.58 2.51
CA ALA A 183 -11.18 11.24 1.93
C ALA A 183 -11.91 11.20 0.58
N ASP A 184 -13.05 11.87 0.46
CA ASP A 184 -13.88 11.89 -0.76
C ASP A 184 -13.21 12.60 -1.94
N ASN A 185 -12.33 13.56 -1.63
CA ASN A 185 -11.55 14.33 -2.58
C ASN A 185 -10.19 13.71 -2.91
N ALA A 186 -9.84 12.57 -2.28
CA ALA A 186 -8.56 11.91 -2.49
C ALA A 186 -8.38 11.42 -3.93
N ASN A 187 -7.19 11.61 -4.49
CA ASN A 187 -6.86 11.19 -5.85
C ASN A 187 -5.36 10.87 -5.99
N LEU A 188 -5.02 10.06 -6.98
CA LEU A 188 -3.67 9.63 -7.37
C LEU A 188 -2.74 10.82 -7.63
N TRP A 189 -3.24 11.90 -8.22
CA TRP A 189 -2.44 13.11 -8.41
C TRP A 189 -1.96 13.70 -7.08
N SER A 190 -2.88 13.92 -6.14
CA SER A 190 -2.58 14.44 -4.81
C SER A 190 -1.73 13.47 -3.99
N TYR A 191 -1.95 12.16 -4.16
CA TYR A 191 -1.15 11.11 -3.56
C TYR A 191 0.31 11.17 -4.08
N SER A 192 0.50 11.28 -5.39
CA SER A 192 1.83 11.40 -6.00
C SER A 192 2.56 12.67 -5.57
N LEU A 193 1.86 13.81 -5.48
CA LEU A 193 2.43 15.04 -4.95
C LEU A 193 2.90 14.89 -3.50
N LEU A 194 2.09 14.25 -2.66
CA LEU A 194 2.49 13.89 -1.30
C LEU A 194 3.76 13.03 -1.32
N MET A 195 3.76 11.95 -2.09
CA MET A 195 4.90 11.02 -2.12
C MET A 195 6.19 11.68 -2.60
N LYS A 196 6.12 12.59 -3.58
CA LYS A 196 7.28 13.39 -4.01
C LYS A 196 7.81 14.29 -2.88
N LYS A 197 6.92 14.95 -2.14
CA LYS A 197 7.27 15.79 -0.99
C LYS A 197 7.88 14.99 0.17
N GLU A 198 7.34 13.81 0.45
CA GLU A 198 7.88 12.95 1.52
C GLU A 198 9.22 12.33 1.09
N ALA A 199 9.36 11.95 -0.19
CA ALA A 199 10.62 11.41 -0.70
C ALA A 199 11.78 12.42 -0.62
N SER A 200 11.53 13.71 -0.81
CA SER A 200 12.56 14.74 -0.66
C SER A 200 13.09 14.89 0.77
N GLN A 201 12.35 14.39 1.77
CA GLN A 201 12.77 14.36 3.17
C GLN A 201 13.55 13.08 3.52
N ARG A 202 13.68 12.13 2.59
CA ARG A 202 14.40 10.85 2.75
C ARG A 202 13.92 10.10 4.01
N GLU A 203 14.83 9.47 4.77
CA GLU A 203 14.50 8.72 5.97
C GLU A 203 13.77 9.56 7.04
N SER A 204 13.95 10.87 7.08
CA SER A 204 13.27 11.71 8.09
C SER A 204 11.75 11.75 7.93
N SER A 205 11.23 11.46 6.73
CA SER A 205 9.80 11.42 6.43
C SER A 205 9.02 10.37 7.24
N ILE A 206 9.70 9.32 7.70
CA ILE A 206 9.07 8.23 8.48
C ILE A 206 9.14 8.45 9.99
N ASN A 207 9.86 9.46 10.47
CA ASN A 207 10.02 9.70 11.92
C ASN A 207 8.68 9.93 12.63
N LYS A 208 7.73 10.60 11.96
CA LYS A 208 6.37 10.83 12.46
C LYS A 208 5.49 9.58 12.46
N LEU A 209 5.93 8.51 11.79
CA LEU A 209 5.21 7.24 11.67
C LEU A 209 5.69 6.23 12.69
N ILE A 210 6.98 6.29 13.05
CA ILE A 210 7.57 5.42 14.06
C ILE A 210 6.90 5.72 15.41
N PHE A 211 6.55 4.66 16.12
CA PHE A 211 6.00 4.75 17.46
C PHE A 211 6.81 3.89 18.40
N GLU A 212 6.97 4.36 19.62
CA GLU A 212 7.58 3.60 20.70
C GLU A 212 6.74 2.34 20.99
N PRO A 213 7.24 1.13 20.71
CA PRO A 213 6.48 -0.09 20.96
C PRO A 213 6.18 -0.27 22.45
N VAL A 214 6.98 0.36 23.32
CA VAL A 214 6.79 0.47 24.76
C VAL A 214 7.05 1.91 25.16
N ALA A 215 6.10 2.55 25.83
CA ALA A 215 6.24 3.93 26.29
C ALA A 215 7.48 4.05 27.19
N GLY A 216 8.39 4.97 26.86
CA GLY A 216 9.62 5.16 27.60
C GLY A 216 10.77 4.27 27.17
N LEU A 217 10.59 3.35 26.22
CA LEU A 217 11.68 2.50 25.71
C LEU A 217 12.78 3.32 25.04
N ASN A 218 12.43 4.35 24.25
CA ASN A 218 13.46 5.19 23.66
C ASN A 218 14.19 6.03 24.72
N GLN A 219 13.50 6.48 25.76
CA GLN A 219 14.13 7.14 26.90
C GLN A 219 15.02 6.18 27.67
N GLU A 220 14.59 4.93 27.86
CA GLU A 220 15.35 3.87 28.54
C GLU A 220 16.61 3.54 27.75
N ILE A 221 16.51 3.35 26.42
CA ILE A 221 17.64 3.17 25.51
C ILE A 221 18.62 4.34 25.59
N GLN A 222 18.13 5.58 25.57
CA GLN A 222 18.98 6.78 25.66
C GLN A 222 19.63 6.94 27.04
N SER A 223 18.96 6.50 28.10
CA SER A 223 19.46 6.53 29.48
C SER A 223 20.32 5.32 29.86
N PHE A 224 20.41 4.32 28.97
CA PHE A 224 21.10 3.07 29.24
C PHE A 224 22.62 3.31 29.33
N ASP A 225 23.18 3.01 30.50
CA ASP A 225 24.62 3.09 30.73
C ASP A 225 25.37 1.95 30.04
N HIS A 226 25.83 2.24 28.82
CA HIS A 226 26.62 1.32 28.00
C HIS A 226 27.94 0.86 28.63
N SER A 227 28.41 1.49 29.72
CA SER A 227 29.60 1.04 30.45
C SER A 227 29.41 -0.34 31.10
N ARG A 228 28.16 -0.77 31.32
CA ARG A 228 27.79 -2.08 31.87
C ARG A 228 28.00 -3.24 30.90
N LEU A 229 27.96 -2.98 29.59
CA LEU A 229 28.16 -4.02 28.56
C LEU A 229 29.63 -4.42 28.41
N ARG A 230 30.59 -3.58 28.83
CA ARG A 230 32.03 -3.86 28.74
C ARG A 230 32.57 -4.81 29.82
N ARG A 231 31.76 -5.19 30.82
CA ARG A 231 32.22 -6.00 31.97
C ARG A 231 31.96 -7.51 31.87
N GLN A 232 31.37 -8.01 30.79
CA GLN A 232 31.02 -9.44 30.67
C GLN A 232 31.95 -10.30 29.80
N ASN A 233 33.04 -9.75 29.24
CA ASN A 233 34.00 -10.52 28.42
C ASN A 233 35.25 -10.99 29.20
N HIS A 234 35.09 -11.40 30.46
CA HIS A 234 36.13 -12.12 31.21
C HIS A 234 35.52 -13.38 31.84
N PHE A 235 35.35 -14.42 31.02
CA PHE A 235 35.39 -15.83 31.44
C PHE A 235 36.07 -16.64 30.35
#